data_AF-A0A9D6EMS1-F1
#
_entry.id   AF-A0A9D6EMS1-F1
#
_cell.length_a   1.000
_cell.length_b   1.000
_cell.length_c   1.000
_cell.angle_alpha   90.00
_cell.angle_beta   90.00
_cell.angle_gamma   90.00
#
_symmetry.space_group_name_H-M   'P 1'
#
loop_
_entity.id
_entity.type
_entity.pdbx_description
1 polymer ?
#
loop_
_entity_poly.entity_id
_entity_poly.type
_entity_poly.pdbx_seq_one_letter_code
_entity_poly.pdbx_strand_id
1 'polypeptide(L)' 'MPAVIMRSGHTTPEEALQLFEDVRSRRFVGIHWGTFDLAEEPIEEPPKRLEAEARRRGIDPERLFLLKHGETRRW' A
#
# COMPACT_ATOMS: atom_id res chain seq x y z
N MET A 1 5.84 -10.88 11.98
CA MET A 1 6.32 -10.16 13.19
C MET A 1 5.31 -9.10 13.63
N PRO A 2 5.23 -8.74 14.92
CA PRO A 2 4.33 -7.70 15.41
C PRO A 2 4.66 -6.30 14.88
N ALA A 3 3.63 -5.46 14.70
CA ALA A 3 3.77 -4.09 14.18
C ALA A 3 4.78 -3.22 14.94
N VAL A 4 4.88 -3.40 16.26
CA VAL A 4 5.84 -2.66 17.12
C VAL A 4 7.30 -2.93 16.76
N ILE A 5 7.62 -4.14 16.31
CA ILE A 5 8.99 -4.54 15.92
C ILE A 5 9.28 -4.06 14.49
N MET A 6 8.27 -4.03 13.61
CA MET A 6 8.44 -3.66 12.21
C MET A 6 8.54 -2.16 11.96
N ARG A 7 8.07 -1.33 12.91
CA ARG A 7 7.90 0.12 12.74
C ARG A 7 9.16 0.87 12.29
N SER A 8 10.36 0.37 12.60
CA SER A 8 11.60 1.01 12.18
C SER A 8 11.96 0.78 10.70
N GLY A 9 11.34 -0.19 10.03
CA GLY A 9 11.68 -0.58 8.66
C GLY A 9 10.51 -0.84 7.72
N HIS A 10 9.26 -0.81 8.21
CA HIS A 10 8.06 -1.02 7.41
C HIS A 10 7.06 0.11 7.64
N THR A 11 6.43 0.54 6.56
CA THR A 11 5.30 1.47 6.58
C THR A 11 3.99 0.69 6.62
N THR A 12 3.01 1.16 7.38
CA THR A 12 1.62 0.71 7.21
C THR A 12 1.04 1.18 5.86
N PRO A 13 -0.10 0.62 5.39
CA PRO A 13 -0.79 1.14 4.21
C PRO A 13 -1.12 2.65 4.30
N GLU A 14 -1.45 3.14 5.50
CA GLU A 14 -1.78 4.54 5.74
C GLU A 14 -0.53 5.44 5.72
N GLU A 15 0.59 4.96 6.25
CA GLU A 15 1.89 5.65 6.15
C GLU A 15 2.41 5.67 4.71
N ALA A 16 2.19 4.59 3.94
CA ALA A 16 2.53 4.55 2.52
C ALA A 16 1.76 5.59 1.70
N LEU A 17 0.47 5.81 2.00
CA LEU A 17 -0.32 6.88 1.38
C LEU A 17 0.09 8.28 1.88
N GLN A 18 0.53 8.41 3.12
CA GLN A 18 1.12 9.67 3.61
C GLN A 18 2.37 10.03 2.80
N LEU A 19 3.29 9.08 2.63
CA LEU A 19 4.51 9.27 1.84
C LEU A 19 4.18 9.64 0.39
N PHE A 20 3.16 9.03 -0.20
CA PHE A 20 2.69 9.35 -1.55
C PHE A 20 2.31 10.83 -1.72
N GLU A 21 1.59 11.39 -0.73
CA GLU A 21 1.21 12.80 -0.70
C GLU A 21 2.40 13.71 -0.40
N ASP A 22 3.25 13.34 0.57
CA ASP A 22 4.41 14.12 1.02
C ASP A 22 5.40 14.36 -0.12
N VAL A 23 5.68 13.33 -0.93
CA VAL A 23 6.60 13.44 -2.08
C VAL A 23 5.91 13.99 -3.34
N ARG A 24 4.62 14.34 -3.25
CA ARG A 24 3.79 14.87 -4.36
C ARG A 24 3.84 13.97 -5.60
N SER A 25 3.84 12.64 -5.38
CA SER A 25 3.92 11.71 -6.51
C SER A 25 2.65 11.78 -7.36
N ARG A 26 2.82 11.57 -8.66
CA ARG A 26 1.67 11.47 -9.58
C ARG A 26 0.96 10.13 -9.41
N ARG A 27 1.70 9.06 -9.12
CA ARG A 27 1.21 7.67 -9.08
C ARG A 27 1.81 6.86 -7.94
N PHE A 28 1.04 5.90 -7.46
CA PHE A 28 1.40 4.97 -6.42
C PHE A 28 1.38 3.56 -6.99
N VAL A 29 2.40 2.75 -6.70
CA VAL A 29 2.41 1.32 -7.01
C VAL A 29 2.63 0.56 -5.72
N GLY A 30 1.62 -0.20 -5.29
CA GLY A 30 1.70 -1.00 -4.08
C GLY A 30 2.55 -2.24 -4.31
N ILE A 31 3.69 -2.30 -3.62
CA ILE A 31 4.61 -3.45 -3.63
C ILE A 31 4.69 -4.06 -2.23
N HIS A 32 5.48 -5.13 -2.09
CA HIS A 32 5.79 -5.76 -0.81
C HIS A 32 4.59 -6.38 -0.06
N TRP A 33 3.49 -6.64 -0.78
CA TRP A 33 2.31 -7.35 -0.27
C TRP A 33 2.03 -8.62 -1.10
N GLY A 34 1.16 -9.50 -0.60
CA GLY A 34 0.56 -10.56 -1.44
C GLY A 34 1.46 -11.75 -1.83
N THR A 35 2.72 -11.80 -1.37
CA THR A 35 3.71 -12.78 -1.89
C THR A 35 4.31 -13.68 -0.80
N PHE A 36 4.78 -13.11 0.30
CA PHE A 36 5.41 -13.86 1.39
C PHE A 36 4.68 -13.58 2.71
N ASP A 37 4.51 -14.63 3.52
CA ASP A 37 3.96 -14.52 4.87
C ASP A 37 5.07 -14.11 5.86
N LEU A 38 5.29 -12.80 5.99
CA LEU A 38 6.34 -12.21 6.83
C LEU A 38 5.78 -11.44 8.04
N ALA A 39 4.47 -11.22 8.06
CA ALA A 39 3.75 -10.37 9.00
C ALA A 39 2.61 -11.15 9.66
N GLU A 40 2.14 -10.70 10.83
CA GLU A 40 0.98 -11.32 11.49
C GLU A 40 -0.36 -10.82 10.93
N GLU A 41 -0.34 -10.05 9.85
CA GLU A 41 -1.52 -9.55 9.18
C GLU A 41 -2.00 -10.53 8.10
N PRO A 42 -3.33 -10.68 7.89
CA PRO A 42 -3.83 -11.47 6.78
C PRO A 42 -3.29 -10.93 5.46
N ILE A 43 -2.86 -11.83 4.56
CA ILE A 43 -2.19 -11.45 3.30
C ILE A 43 -3.04 -10.51 2.40
N GLU A 44 -4.37 -10.55 2.55
CA GLU A 44 -5.32 -9.72 1.81
C GLU A 44 -5.68 -8.39 2.52
N GLU A 45 -5.23 -8.19 3.76
CA GLU A 45 -5.57 -7.01 4.54
C GLU A 45 -4.89 -5.72 4.01
N PRO A 46 -3.59 -5.71 3.65
CA PRO A 46 -2.91 -4.51 3.19
C PRO A 46 -3.60 -3.76 2.03
N PRO A 47 -3.99 -4.43 0.91
CA PRO A 47 -4.66 -3.73 -0.19
C PRO A 47 -6.03 -3.15 0.24
N LYS A 48 -6.79 -3.88 1.08
CA LYS A 48 -8.10 -3.41 1.58
C LYS A 48 -7.97 -2.16 2.44
N ARG A 49 -6.97 -2.13 3.33
CA ARG A 49 -6.67 -0.96 4.17
C ARG A 49 -6.20 0.23 3.34
N LEU A 50 -5.34 -0.01 2.34
CA LEU A 50 -4.87 1.03 1.44
C LEU A 50 -6.03 1.68 0.67
N GLU A 51 -6.93 0.89 0.09
CA GLU A 51 -8.09 1.39 -0.64
C GLU A 51 -9.07 2.17 0.26
N ALA A 52 -9.29 1.68 1.49
CA ALA A 52 -10.16 2.35 2.46
C ALA A 52 -9.58 3.71 2.86
N GLU A 53 -8.28 3.77 3.13
CA GLU A 53 -7.60 5.02 3.50
C GLU A 53 -7.52 6.00 2.32
N ALA A 54 -7.24 5.50 1.11
CA ALA A 54 -7.28 6.32 -0.10
C ALA A 54 -8.64 6.98 -0.31
N ARG A 55 -9.72 6.20 -0.12
CA ARG A 55 -11.09 6.71 -0.19
C ARG A 55 -11.33 7.78 0.89
N ARG A 56 -10.86 7.54 2.12
CA ARG A 56 -10.97 8.51 3.22
C ARG A 56 -10.25 9.83 2.92
N ARG A 57 -9.10 9.77 2.24
CA ARG A 57 -8.30 10.94 1.83
C ARG A 57 -8.79 11.61 0.54
N GLY A 58 -9.71 10.98 -0.20
CA GLY A 58 -10.14 11.48 -1.50
C GLY A 58 -9.08 11.34 -2.59
N ILE A 59 -8.16 10.37 -2.46
CA ILE A 59 -7.17 10.07 -3.49
C ILE A 59 -7.86 9.39 -4.66
N ASP A 60 -7.64 9.92 -5.87
CA ASP A 60 -8.15 9.34 -7.11
C ASP A 60 -7.65 7.88 -7.28
N PRO A 61 -8.57 6.89 -7.35
CA PRO A 61 -8.21 5.49 -7.56
C PRO A 61 -7.38 5.24 -8.83
N GLU A 62 -7.50 6.07 -9.86
CA GLU A 62 -6.69 5.95 -11.08
C GLU A 62 -5.21 6.27 -10.87
N ARG A 63 -4.85 6.81 -9.71
CA ARG A 63 -3.46 7.04 -9.31
C ARG A 63 -2.87 5.90 -8.48
N LEU A 64 -3.69 4.93 -8.06
CA LEU A 64 -3.31 3.83 -7.17
C LEU A 64 -3.26 2.51 -7.93
N PHE A 65 -2.06 1.97 -8.11
CA PHE A 65 -1.84 0.72 -8.82
C PHE A 65 -1.56 -0.40 -7.81
N LEU A 66 -2.60 -1.13 -7.45
CA LEU A 66 -2.53 -2.41 -6.74
C LEU A 66 -2.60 -3.53 -7.78
N LEU A 67 -1.45 -3.89 -8.35
CA LEU A 67 -1.36 -4.84 -9.46
C LEU A 67 -1.53 -6.27 -8.96
N LYS A 68 -2.21 -7.10 -9.75
CA LYS A 68 -2.16 -8.57 -9.59
C LYS A 68 -0.79 -9.09 -10.03
N HIS A 69 -0.39 -10.26 -9.53
CA HIS A 69 0.85 -10.91 -9.98
C HIS A 69 0.83 -11.12 -11.50
N GLY A 70 1.84 -10.55 -12.19
CA GLY A 70 1.97 -10.60 -13.64
C GLY A 70 1.20 -9.52 -14.41
N GLU A 71 0.43 -8.66 -13.74
CA GLU A 71 -0.29 -7.56 -14.39
C GLU A 71 0.67 -6.47 -14.88
N THR A 72 0.35 -5.87 -16.04
CA THR A 72 1.08 -4.73 -16.61
C THR A 72 0.12 -3.59 -16.85
N ARG A 73 0.50 -2.37 -16.44
CA ARG A 73 -0.29 -1.15 -16.64
C ARG A 73 0.58 -0.06 -17.30
N ARG A 74 0.01 0.67 -18.26
CA ARG A 74 0.63 1.87 -18.86
C ARG A 74 0.15 3.12 -18.15
N TRP A 75 0.99 4.15 -18.13
CA TRP A 75 0.75 5.38 -17.37
C TRP A 75 1.34 6.61 -18.06
#